data_AF-A0A1J5F9P6-F1
#
_entry.id   AF-A0A1J5F9P6-F1
#
_cell.length_a   1.000
_cell.length_b   1.000
_cell.length_c   1.000
_cell.angle_alpha   90.00
_cell.angle_beta   90.00
_cell.angle_gamma   90.00
#
_symmetry.space_group_name_H-M   'P 1'
#
loop_
_entity.id
_entity.type
_entity.pdbx_description
1 polymer ?
#
loop_
_entity_poly.entity_id
_entity_poly.type
_entity_poly.pdbx_seq_one_letter_code
_entity_poly.pdbx_strand_id
1 'polypeptide(L)'
;MKNKLSDKWLERLEILDIAFQPILHMHNGKIFAVEALLRNTKEAGFDSIFSVFDEAYEENMLYAFDIRLRKKAIKKFTTIAGYENLKLFYNLDNRLLHMPDFSDGNTSKILQKYNVPKDSICFEISERHEISKECNIEEIISHYQNDDFCIAIDDFGVGYSGYKLLYDSTPNIIKIDRFFLQDIQLHNKKKIMVKSIVNLAIQLGIKVVAEGVETEEEFLICKDIGCNFVQGYLIQKATKNVEKLQTSYSNIVTLIEKNRRKKSQSSIIQDNALTIKPLTLSTPMSEVIEYFNTNKDIENIPILDKYNQPIGILQEKQIKNYIYSPYGRSLLLKKQNNKSKLKDLLTPCPHTDIHSGITNIIELFSNTPDSVGVIVTKENVYYGFLTSRAIIEIMHDKNILFAREQNPLTKLPGNVVIEEYINSVISNSANYILCYFDLDNFKAFNDVYGFRNGDRVIQLFADIMKKNLEHDFLKAHIGGDDFFCAVEVDDSSNQDIKLIYIYNIISKFTHDVKEFYSQEDKINGYISSKDRDGNQKKFQLLTVSASIIIIRESCRYKSLNTIHSIFSLQKKVAKQESKHASISSLL
;
A
#
# COMPACT_ATOMS: atom_id res chain seq x y z
N MET A 1 11.31 -31.06 39.34
CA MET A 1 12.64 -31.02 38.68
C MET A 1 12.59 -30.56 37.21
N LYS A 2 11.44 -30.58 36.51
CA LYS A 2 11.32 -30.37 35.05
C LYS A 2 11.53 -28.94 34.49
N ASN A 3 12.17 -27.99 35.18
CA ASN A 3 12.38 -26.61 34.64
C ASN A 3 13.55 -25.87 35.34
N LYS A 4 14.57 -26.60 35.79
CA LYS A 4 15.69 -26.02 36.55
C LYS A 4 16.84 -25.70 35.58
N LEU A 5 17.15 -24.42 35.40
CA LEU A 5 18.35 -24.01 34.68
C LEU A 5 19.60 -24.35 35.49
N SER A 6 20.70 -24.63 34.80
CA SER A 6 22.02 -24.70 35.42
C SER A 6 22.47 -23.32 35.92
N ASP A 7 23.41 -23.29 36.87
CA ASP A 7 23.95 -22.05 37.43
C ASP A 7 24.61 -21.19 36.33
N LYS A 8 25.30 -21.83 35.37
CA LYS A 8 25.84 -21.22 34.15
C LYS A 8 24.77 -20.41 33.38
N TRP A 9 23.58 -20.97 33.17
CA TRP A 9 22.51 -20.28 32.45
C TRP A 9 21.81 -19.20 33.29
N LEU A 10 21.80 -19.34 34.62
CA LEU A 10 21.31 -18.31 35.52
C LEU A 10 22.20 -17.06 35.48
N GLU A 11 23.52 -17.23 35.55
CA GLU A 11 24.49 -16.13 35.43
C GLU A 11 24.35 -15.41 34.09
N ARG A 12 24.28 -16.16 32.98
CA ARG A 12 24.04 -15.58 31.64
C ARG A 12 22.73 -14.80 31.56
N LEU A 13 21.65 -15.35 32.14
CA LEU A 13 20.34 -14.69 32.16
C LEU A 13 20.36 -13.37 32.94
N GLU A 14 21.21 -13.23 33.96
CA GLU A 14 21.37 -11.96 34.68
C GLU A 14 22.01 -10.88 33.81
N ILE A 15 23.03 -11.24 33.02
CA ILE A 15 23.77 -10.34 32.11
C ILE A 15 22.91 -9.88 30.93
N LEU A 16 22.17 -10.81 30.32
CA LEU A 16 21.29 -10.52 29.17
C LEU A 16 20.22 -9.50 29.54
N ASP A 17 19.85 -8.60 28.63
CA ASP A 17 18.77 -7.63 28.87
C ASP A 17 17.82 -7.56 27.67
N ILE A 18 16.63 -7.01 27.88
CA ILE A 18 15.61 -6.85 26.85
C ILE A 18 15.54 -5.37 26.45
N ALA A 19 15.78 -5.09 25.17
CA ALA A 19 15.44 -3.79 24.59
C ALA A 19 14.05 -3.86 23.95
N PHE A 20 13.32 -2.76 23.99
CA PHE A 20 12.02 -2.63 23.36
C PHE A 20 12.11 -1.72 22.13
N GLN A 21 11.58 -2.18 21.01
CA GLN A 21 11.42 -1.37 19.80
C GLN A 21 9.93 -1.08 19.56
N PRO A 22 9.52 0.19 19.43
CA PRO A 22 8.12 0.55 19.30
C PRO A 22 7.57 0.19 17.91
N ILE A 23 6.34 -0.32 17.89
CA ILE A 23 5.53 -0.54 16.70
C ILE A 23 4.37 0.45 16.79
N LEU A 24 4.21 1.29 15.78
CA LEU A 24 3.19 2.35 15.77
C LEU A 24 2.05 2.01 14.82
N HIS A 25 0.88 2.58 15.11
CA HIS A 25 -0.19 2.71 14.14
C HIS A 25 0.23 3.67 13.01
N MET A 26 0.19 3.17 11.77
CA MET A 26 0.64 3.92 10.58
C MET A 26 -0.17 5.21 10.34
N HIS A 27 -1.45 5.23 10.71
CA HIS A 27 -2.35 6.35 10.38
C HIS A 27 -2.37 7.48 11.41
N ASN A 28 -1.95 7.25 12.66
CA ASN A 28 -2.04 8.25 13.72
C ASN A 28 -0.75 8.42 14.54
N GLY A 29 0.28 7.61 14.32
CA GLY A 29 1.57 7.73 15.02
C GLY A 29 1.53 7.38 16.51
N LYS A 30 0.42 6.83 17.02
CA LYS A 30 0.32 6.32 18.38
C LYS A 30 1.00 4.95 18.47
N ILE A 31 1.62 4.68 19.59
CA ILE A 31 2.22 3.37 19.86
C ILE A 31 1.12 2.32 19.98
N PHE A 32 1.30 1.21 19.27
CA PHE A 32 0.44 0.03 19.31
C PHE A 32 1.07 -1.06 20.19
N ALA A 33 2.37 -1.28 20.00
CA ALA A 33 3.07 -2.37 20.63
C ALA A 33 4.57 -2.08 20.79
N VAL A 34 5.26 -2.97 21.49
CA VAL A 34 6.71 -3.03 21.52
C VAL A 34 7.18 -4.45 21.22
N GLU A 35 8.26 -4.56 20.45
CA GLU A 35 8.95 -5.83 20.23
C GLU A 35 10.10 -6.00 21.24
N ALA A 36 10.15 -7.16 21.87
CA ALA A 36 11.21 -7.54 22.81
C ALA A 36 12.41 -8.13 22.05
N LEU A 37 13.53 -7.42 22.12
CA LEU A 37 14.77 -7.79 21.45
C LEU A 37 15.88 -8.06 22.47
N LEU A 38 16.51 -9.22 22.37
CA LEU A 38 17.59 -9.63 23.27
C LEU A 38 18.84 -8.76 23.06
N ARG A 39 19.46 -8.32 24.14
CA ARG A 39 20.68 -7.51 24.15
C ARG A 39 21.67 -8.03 25.18
N ASN A 40 22.89 -7.50 25.11
CA ASN A 40 24.05 -7.88 25.90
C ASN A 40 24.53 -9.33 25.65
N THR A 41 24.37 -9.86 24.43
CA THR A 41 24.76 -11.24 24.10
C THR A 41 26.27 -11.44 24.17
N LYS A 42 27.05 -10.44 23.72
CA LYS A 42 28.52 -10.48 23.76
C LYS A 42 29.05 -10.49 25.19
N GLU A 43 28.44 -9.69 26.06
CA GLU A 43 28.74 -9.64 27.49
C GLU A 43 28.39 -10.96 28.19
N ALA A 44 27.36 -11.67 27.70
CA ALA A 44 27.01 -13.02 28.15
C ALA A 44 27.88 -14.13 27.53
N GLY A 45 28.85 -13.78 26.67
CA GLY A 45 29.80 -14.70 26.05
C GLY A 45 29.41 -15.24 24.67
N PHE A 46 28.51 -14.57 23.94
CA PHE A 46 27.98 -15.03 22.66
C PHE A 46 28.15 -14.01 21.54
N ASP A 47 28.50 -14.49 20.34
CA ASP A 47 28.70 -13.64 19.17
C ASP A 47 27.38 -13.07 18.61
N SER A 48 26.28 -13.80 18.77
CA SER A 48 24.97 -13.45 18.24
C SER A 48 23.83 -13.87 19.17
N ILE A 49 22.61 -13.41 18.87
CA ILE A 49 21.39 -13.89 19.55
C ILE A 49 21.17 -15.38 19.25
N PHE A 50 21.36 -15.80 17.99
CA PHE A 50 21.16 -17.18 17.56
C PHE A 50 22.05 -18.15 18.32
N SER A 51 23.34 -17.82 18.50
CA SER A 51 24.26 -18.64 19.29
C SER A 51 23.83 -18.85 20.75
N VAL A 52 23.03 -17.93 21.34
CA VAL A 52 22.46 -18.13 22.68
C VAL A 52 21.45 -19.27 22.66
N PHE A 53 20.52 -19.24 21.70
CA PHE A 53 19.44 -20.22 21.62
C PHE A 53 19.94 -21.58 21.11
N ASP A 54 20.93 -21.61 20.22
CA ASP A 54 21.54 -22.85 19.72
C ASP A 54 22.29 -23.59 20.84
N GLU A 55 23.12 -22.90 21.62
CA GLU A 55 23.80 -23.54 22.76
C GLU A 55 22.78 -23.99 23.83
N ALA A 56 21.71 -23.22 24.06
CA ALA A 56 20.64 -23.63 24.99
C ALA A 56 19.88 -24.88 24.50
N TYR A 57 19.70 -25.02 23.19
CA TYR A 57 19.10 -26.19 22.57
C TYR A 57 19.99 -27.42 22.69
N GLU A 58 21.27 -27.31 22.35
CA GLU A 58 22.26 -28.41 22.48
C GLU A 58 22.39 -28.92 23.91
N GLU A 59 22.29 -28.04 24.90
CA GLU A 59 22.33 -28.39 26.32
C GLU A 59 20.98 -28.89 26.89
N ASN A 60 19.94 -29.05 26.06
CA ASN A 60 18.56 -29.39 26.46
C ASN A 60 17.95 -28.43 27.52
N MET A 61 18.32 -27.15 27.45
CA MET A 61 17.91 -26.10 28.39
C MET A 61 17.05 -25.00 27.74
N LEU A 62 16.83 -25.06 26.43
CA LEU A 62 16.13 -24.03 25.64
C LEU A 62 14.78 -23.62 26.24
N TYR A 63 13.93 -24.59 26.57
CA TYR A 63 12.60 -24.30 27.10
C TYR A 63 12.65 -23.65 28.49
N ALA A 64 13.38 -24.24 29.44
CA ALA A 64 13.58 -23.67 30.77
C ALA A 64 14.22 -22.27 30.73
N PHE A 65 15.09 -22.01 29.75
CA PHE A 65 15.74 -20.72 29.51
C PHE A 65 14.73 -19.70 28.98
N ASP A 66 14.01 -20.04 27.90
CA ASP A 66 13.01 -19.17 27.27
C ASP A 66 11.91 -18.77 28.26
N ILE A 67 11.40 -19.68 29.08
CA ILE A 67 10.38 -19.35 30.09
C ILE A 67 10.87 -18.28 31.08
N ARG A 68 12.15 -18.29 31.45
CA ARG A 68 12.72 -17.24 32.33
C ARG A 68 13.02 -15.96 31.58
N LEU A 69 13.45 -16.04 30.33
CA LEU A 69 13.64 -14.88 29.47
C LEU A 69 12.32 -14.16 29.20
N ARG A 70 11.28 -14.91 28.84
CA ARG A 70 9.89 -14.46 28.70
C ARG A 70 9.37 -13.81 29.98
N LYS A 71 9.64 -14.41 31.15
CA LYS A 71 9.32 -13.80 32.44
C LYS A 71 10.06 -12.48 32.67
N LYS A 72 11.33 -12.38 32.27
CA LYS A 72 12.14 -11.14 32.35
C LYS A 72 11.58 -10.06 31.43
N ALA A 73 11.22 -10.42 30.19
CA ALA A 73 10.60 -9.54 29.21
C ALA A 73 9.24 -9.02 29.69
N ILE A 74 8.33 -9.90 30.14
CA ILE A 74 7.01 -9.52 30.66
C ILE A 74 7.15 -8.62 31.88
N LYS A 75 8.05 -8.93 32.82
CA LYS A 75 8.31 -8.07 33.97
C LYS A 75 8.76 -6.67 33.54
N LYS A 76 9.70 -6.58 32.60
CA LYS A 76 10.19 -5.29 32.08
C LYS A 76 9.12 -4.55 31.27
N PHE A 77 8.25 -5.27 30.58
CA PHE A 77 7.13 -4.69 29.84
C PHE A 77 6.14 -3.97 30.78
N THR A 78 5.86 -4.54 31.97
CA THR A 78 5.00 -3.88 32.97
C THR A 78 5.56 -2.56 33.53
N THR A 79 6.84 -2.24 33.29
CA THR A 79 7.42 -0.96 33.71
C THR A 79 7.25 0.14 32.65
N ILE A 80 6.68 -0.17 31.49
CA ILE A 80 6.39 0.82 30.45
C ILE A 80 5.13 1.60 30.86
N ALA A 81 5.19 2.93 30.76
CA ALA A 81 4.03 3.77 31.03
C ALA A 81 2.89 3.44 30.05
N GLY A 82 1.71 3.10 30.59
CA GLY A 82 0.53 2.73 29.78
C GLY A 82 0.56 1.33 29.19
N TYR A 83 1.38 0.40 29.72
CA TYR A 83 1.52 -0.98 29.22
C TYR A 83 0.19 -1.73 29.04
N GLU A 84 -0.84 -1.39 29.81
CA GLU A 84 -2.18 -2.00 29.75
C GLU A 84 -2.85 -1.88 28.38
N ASN A 85 -2.47 -0.86 27.59
CA ASN A 85 -2.98 -0.62 26.24
C ASN A 85 -1.98 -1.01 25.14
N LEU A 86 -0.85 -1.65 25.51
CA LEU A 86 0.18 -2.06 24.57
C LEU A 86 0.17 -3.57 24.38
N LYS A 87 0.67 -3.99 23.22
CA LYS A 87 1.02 -5.38 22.96
C LYS A 87 2.54 -5.58 23.11
N LEU A 88 2.93 -6.72 23.64
CA LEU A 88 4.30 -7.20 23.72
C LEU A 88 4.50 -8.25 22.62
N PHE A 89 5.31 -7.93 21.62
CA PHE A 89 5.77 -8.91 20.63
C PHE A 89 7.00 -9.63 21.18
N TYR A 90 6.95 -10.96 21.17
CA TYR A 90 7.98 -11.83 21.72
C TYR A 90 8.35 -12.90 20.68
N ASN A 91 9.62 -12.88 20.27
CA ASN A 91 10.20 -13.86 19.36
C ASN A 91 10.20 -15.26 19.98
N LEU A 92 9.59 -16.22 19.30
CA LEU A 92 9.49 -17.61 19.73
C LEU A 92 10.44 -18.49 18.92
N ASP A 93 11.25 -19.30 19.61
CA ASP A 93 12.08 -20.31 18.94
C ASP A 93 11.23 -21.52 18.55
N ASN A 94 11.33 -21.95 17.29
CA ASN A 94 10.50 -23.01 16.74
C ASN A 94 10.77 -24.39 17.37
N ARG A 95 11.91 -24.57 18.05
CA ARG A 95 12.32 -25.86 18.63
C ARG A 95 11.69 -26.13 20.00
N LEU A 96 11.02 -25.14 20.61
CA LEU A 96 10.54 -25.23 21.99
C LEU A 96 9.58 -26.39 22.26
N LEU A 97 8.69 -26.72 21.32
CA LEU A 97 7.71 -27.82 21.49
C LEU A 97 8.37 -29.21 21.54
N HIS A 98 9.56 -29.35 20.96
CA HIS A 98 10.28 -30.61 20.88
C HIS A 98 11.23 -30.84 22.08
N MET A 99 11.33 -29.86 22.97
CA MET A 99 12.19 -29.95 24.15
C MET A 99 11.64 -30.95 25.18
N PRO A 100 12.49 -31.79 25.79
CA PRO A 100 12.06 -32.83 26.73
C PRO A 100 11.45 -32.28 28.03
N ASP A 101 11.74 -31.03 28.38
CA ASP A 101 11.24 -30.32 29.54
C ASP A 101 10.00 -29.43 29.25
N PHE A 102 9.49 -29.46 28.02
CA PHE A 102 8.31 -28.71 27.61
C PHE A 102 7.08 -29.00 28.50
N SER A 103 6.31 -27.96 28.80
CA SER A 103 5.05 -28.08 29.54
C SER A 103 4.07 -26.92 29.29
N ASP A 104 2.79 -27.24 29.19
CA ASP A 104 1.76 -26.26 28.82
C ASP A 104 1.41 -25.27 29.95
N GLY A 105 0.88 -24.10 29.54
CA GLY A 105 0.28 -23.11 30.44
C GLY A 105 1.25 -22.27 31.27
N ASN A 106 2.57 -22.43 31.12
CA ASN A 106 3.55 -21.63 31.88
C ASN A 106 3.52 -20.14 31.52
N THR A 107 3.26 -19.79 30.25
CA THR A 107 3.01 -18.40 29.83
C THR A 107 1.85 -17.79 30.58
N SER A 108 0.71 -18.48 30.62
CA SER A 108 -0.51 -18.01 31.27
C SER A 108 -0.28 -17.76 32.77
N LYS A 109 0.51 -18.61 33.44
CA LYS A 109 0.92 -18.41 34.84
C LYS A 109 1.78 -17.14 35.02
N ILE A 110 2.70 -16.88 34.10
CA ILE A 110 3.54 -15.66 34.15
C ILE A 110 2.67 -14.41 33.95
N LEU A 111 1.78 -14.43 32.97
CA LEU A 111 0.88 -13.32 32.67
C LEU A 111 -0.05 -13.01 33.85
N GLN A 112 -0.67 -14.04 34.46
CA GLN A 112 -1.47 -13.90 35.66
C GLN A 112 -0.67 -13.30 36.83
N LYS A 113 0.58 -13.74 37.02
CA LYS A 113 1.44 -13.23 38.10
C LYS A 113 1.71 -11.73 37.99
N TYR A 114 1.78 -11.18 36.78
CA TYR A 114 2.07 -9.77 36.53
C TYR A 114 0.83 -8.96 36.10
N ASN A 115 -0.38 -9.54 36.22
CA ASN A 115 -1.63 -8.91 35.81
C ASN A 115 -1.61 -8.40 34.35
N VAL A 116 -0.97 -9.15 33.45
CA VAL A 116 -0.94 -8.83 32.02
C VAL A 116 -2.04 -9.63 31.32
N PRO A 117 -2.96 -8.99 30.59
CA PRO A 117 -3.97 -9.69 29.79
C PRO A 117 -3.33 -10.60 28.74
N LYS A 118 -3.99 -11.70 28.42
CA LYS A 118 -3.51 -12.66 27.41
C LYS A 118 -3.39 -12.01 26.03
N ASP A 119 -4.36 -11.19 25.65
CA ASP A 119 -4.39 -10.45 24.38
C ASP A 119 -3.25 -9.43 24.26
N SER A 120 -2.57 -9.08 25.36
CA SER A 120 -1.42 -8.17 25.37
C SER A 120 -0.11 -8.82 24.92
N ILE A 121 -0.05 -10.14 24.65
CA ILE A 121 1.15 -10.77 24.08
C ILE A 121 0.93 -11.18 22.63
N CYS A 122 1.95 -11.01 21.79
CA CYS A 122 2.05 -11.52 20.43
C CYS A 122 3.26 -12.42 20.35
N PHE A 123 3.10 -13.66 19.89
CA PHE A 123 4.26 -14.48 19.57
C PHE A 123 4.65 -14.28 18.11
N GLU A 124 5.91 -14.01 17.88
CA GLU A 124 6.51 -13.91 16.55
C GLU A 124 7.17 -15.24 16.20
N ILE A 125 6.87 -15.74 15.01
CA ILE A 125 7.40 -17.00 14.49
C ILE A 125 8.07 -16.67 13.16
N SER A 126 9.35 -17.01 13.03
CA SER A 126 10.14 -16.76 11.82
C SER A 126 10.19 -18.00 10.92
N GLU A 127 10.12 -17.77 9.60
CA GLU A 127 10.26 -18.79 8.55
C GLU A 127 11.69 -19.34 8.43
N ARG A 128 12.70 -18.64 8.98
CA ARG A 128 14.12 -18.97 8.74
C ARG A 128 14.57 -20.35 9.26
N HIS A 129 13.85 -20.93 10.22
CA HIS A 129 14.21 -22.21 10.85
C HIS A 129 13.50 -23.43 10.21
N GLU A 130 12.74 -23.24 9.14
CA GLU A 130 11.98 -24.32 8.46
C GLU A 130 12.88 -25.32 7.69
N ILE A 131 14.19 -25.08 7.64
CA ILE A 131 15.16 -25.88 6.88
C ILE A 131 15.53 -27.20 7.60
N SER A 132 15.25 -27.33 8.91
CA SER A 132 15.40 -28.61 9.61
C SER A 132 14.11 -29.43 9.51
N LYS A 133 14.20 -30.66 8.98
CA LYS A 133 13.08 -31.62 8.80
C LYS A 133 12.36 -32.05 10.10
N GLU A 134 12.72 -31.48 11.24
CA GLU A 134 12.31 -31.92 12.57
C GLU A 134 11.29 -30.98 13.25
N CYS A 135 11.02 -29.79 12.70
CA CYS A 135 10.12 -28.80 13.30
C CYS A 135 8.89 -28.54 12.42
N ASN A 136 7.69 -28.77 12.96
CA ASN A 136 6.42 -28.48 12.28
C ASN A 136 5.86 -27.12 12.77
N ILE A 137 6.04 -26.06 11.97
CA ILE A 137 5.55 -24.71 12.30
C ILE A 137 4.03 -24.70 12.51
N GLU A 138 3.30 -25.55 11.78
CA GLU A 138 1.84 -25.68 11.89
C GLU A 138 1.41 -26.12 13.30
N GLU A 139 2.17 -27.02 13.94
CA GLU A 139 1.91 -27.49 15.31
C GLU A 139 2.12 -26.38 16.32
N ILE A 140 3.14 -25.53 16.11
CA ILE A 140 3.43 -24.38 16.98
C ILE A 140 2.32 -23.35 16.88
N ILE A 141 1.95 -22.96 15.67
CA ILE A 141 0.90 -21.98 15.45
C ILE A 141 -0.41 -22.53 16.03
N SER A 142 -0.78 -23.76 15.72
CA SER A 142 -2.00 -24.39 16.24
C SER A 142 -1.99 -24.48 17.77
N HIS A 143 -0.87 -24.84 18.40
CA HIS A 143 -0.74 -24.90 19.85
C HIS A 143 -1.05 -23.55 20.50
N TYR A 144 -0.40 -22.48 20.06
CA TYR A 144 -0.57 -21.16 20.66
C TYR A 144 -1.90 -20.49 20.25
N GLN A 145 -2.44 -20.79 19.07
CA GLN A 145 -3.78 -20.33 18.65
C GLN A 145 -4.90 -21.02 19.44
N ASN A 146 -4.80 -22.33 19.69
CA ASN A 146 -5.73 -23.06 20.56
C ASN A 146 -5.71 -22.51 21.98
N ASP A 147 -4.54 -22.04 22.40
CA ASP A 147 -4.34 -21.27 23.61
C ASP A 147 -4.69 -19.78 23.40
N ASP A 148 -5.58 -19.37 22.48
CA ASP A 148 -6.06 -17.98 22.29
C ASP A 148 -4.95 -16.89 22.26
N PHE A 149 -3.69 -17.22 21.94
CA PHE A 149 -2.63 -16.24 21.82
C PHE A 149 -2.62 -15.64 20.42
N CYS A 150 -2.29 -14.37 20.35
CA CYS A 150 -2.13 -13.70 19.07
C CYS A 150 -0.77 -14.06 18.45
N ILE A 151 -0.78 -14.43 17.18
CA ILE A 151 0.40 -14.87 16.42
C ILE A 151 0.75 -13.87 15.32
N ALA A 152 2.04 -13.62 15.17
CA ALA A 152 2.63 -12.88 14.07
C ALA A 152 3.63 -13.76 13.30
N ILE A 153 3.57 -13.72 11.97
CA ILE A 153 4.64 -14.28 11.13
C ILE A 153 5.66 -13.18 10.87
N ASP A 154 6.93 -13.48 11.15
CA ASP A 154 8.08 -12.58 10.99
C ASP A 154 8.85 -12.88 9.69
N ASP A 155 9.61 -11.90 9.17
CA ASP A 155 10.38 -11.99 7.91
C ASP A 155 9.57 -12.44 6.67
N PHE A 156 8.28 -12.08 6.56
CA PHE A 156 7.39 -12.65 5.56
C PHE A 156 7.83 -12.35 4.11
N GLY A 157 7.92 -13.42 3.31
CA GLY A 157 8.22 -13.36 1.87
C GLY A 157 9.70 -13.48 1.50
N VAL A 158 10.61 -13.56 2.48
CA VAL A 158 12.05 -13.82 2.25
C VAL A 158 12.35 -15.33 2.23
N GLY A 159 11.49 -16.15 2.83
CA GLY A 159 11.57 -17.62 2.83
C GLY A 159 10.90 -18.31 1.62
N TYR A 160 11.06 -19.64 1.55
CA TYR A 160 10.52 -20.46 0.45
C TYR A 160 9.01 -20.77 0.57
N SER A 161 8.38 -20.39 1.69
CA SER A 161 7.10 -20.97 2.13
C SER A 161 6.09 -19.98 2.70
N GLY A 162 6.34 -18.67 2.78
CA GLY A 162 5.40 -17.75 3.43
C GLY A 162 3.94 -17.83 2.96
N TYR A 163 3.70 -17.98 1.66
CA TYR A 163 2.32 -18.20 1.17
C TYR A 163 1.73 -19.56 1.57
N LYS A 164 2.56 -20.59 1.67
CA LYS A 164 2.15 -21.90 2.18
C LYS A 164 1.81 -21.79 3.67
N LEU A 165 2.65 -21.13 4.45
CA LEU A 165 2.39 -20.87 5.87
C LEU A 165 1.10 -20.08 6.08
N LEU A 166 0.82 -19.09 5.22
CA LEU A 166 -0.46 -18.37 5.20
C LEU A 166 -1.68 -19.22 4.82
N TYR A 167 -1.48 -20.27 4.02
CA TYR A 167 -2.55 -21.17 3.61
C TYR A 167 -2.84 -22.20 4.72
N ASP A 168 -1.78 -22.75 5.31
CA ASP A 168 -1.87 -23.78 6.36
C ASP A 168 -2.14 -23.18 7.76
N SER A 169 -2.02 -21.86 7.92
CA SER A 169 -2.27 -21.16 9.19
C SER A 169 -3.05 -19.86 9.04
N THR A 170 -3.62 -19.35 10.14
CA THR A 170 -4.42 -18.10 10.15
C THR A 170 -3.85 -17.08 11.16
N PRO A 171 -2.65 -16.52 10.90
CA PRO A 171 -2.00 -15.61 11.85
C PRO A 171 -2.83 -14.33 12.01
N ASN A 172 -2.67 -13.64 13.13
CA ASN A 172 -3.34 -12.35 13.32
C ASN A 172 -2.58 -11.22 12.63
N ILE A 173 -1.25 -11.37 12.53
CA ILE A 173 -0.34 -10.34 12.04
C ILE A 173 0.71 -10.96 11.11
N ILE A 174 1.11 -10.21 10.09
CA ILE A 174 2.29 -10.49 9.27
C ILE A 174 3.22 -9.29 9.33
N LYS A 175 4.51 -9.54 9.44
CA LYS A 175 5.55 -8.51 9.40
C LYS A 175 6.32 -8.65 8.08
N ILE A 176 6.29 -7.59 7.26
CA ILE A 176 6.96 -7.56 5.96
C ILE A 176 8.41 -7.14 6.19
N ASP A 177 9.33 -8.04 5.83
CA ASP A 177 10.78 -7.85 6.00
C ASP A 177 11.27 -6.58 5.30
N ARG A 178 12.26 -5.93 5.93
CA ARG A 178 12.97 -4.76 5.42
C ARG A 178 13.43 -4.93 3.97
N PHE A 179 13.82 -6.12 3.53
CA PHE A 179 14.23 -6.41 2.15
C PHE A 179 13.24 -5.87 1.12
N PHE A 180 11.93 -6.00 1.38
CA PHE A 180 10.89 -5.51 0.49
C PHE A 180 10.63 -4.01 0.63
N LEU A 181 10.93 -3.43 1.79
CA LEU A 181 10.57 -2.05 2.11
C LEU A 181 11.72 -1.06 1.86
N GLN A 182 12.95 -1.52 2.01
CA GLN A 182 14.14 -0.72 1.76
C GLN A 182 14.15 -0.22 0.31
N ASP A 183 14.30 1.09 0.14
CA ASP A 183 14.36 1.76 -1.16
C ASP A 183 13.13 1.47 -2.05
N ILE A 184 11.97 1.15 -1.44
CA ILE A 184 10.75 0.78 -2.17
C ILE A 184 10.29 1.88 -3.14
N GLN A 185 10.61 3.15 -2.86
CA GLN A 185 10.34 4.30 -3.75
C GLN A 185 11.01 4.17 -5.11
N LEU A 186 12.21 3.57 -5.16
CA LEU A 186 13.03 3.41 -6.37
C LEU A 186 12.68 2.14 -7.15
N HIS A 187 12.01 1.18 -6.52
CA HIS A 187 11.79 -0.15 -7.10
C HIS A 187 10.31 -0.47 -7.30
N ASN A 188 9.82 -0.32 -8.53
CA ASN A 188 8.43 -0.64 -8.86
C ASN A 188 8.07 -2.11 -8.58
N LYS A 189 9.01 -3.04 -8.78
CA LYS A 189 8.81 -4.46 -8.45
C LYS A 189 8.53 -4.66 -6.95
N LYS A 190 9.28 -3.99 -6.07
CA LYS A 190 9.06 -4.04 -4.61
C LYS A 190 7.68 -3.47 -4.26
N LYS A 191 7.28 -2.33 -4.84
CA LYS A 191 5.93 -1.73 -4.66
C LYS A 191 4.82 -2.72 -5.01
N ILE A 192 4.92 -3.38 -6.17
CA ILE A 192 3.92 -4.35 -6.63
C ILE A 192 3.86 -5.55 -5.68
N MET A 193 5.01 -6.12 -5.29
CA MET A 193 5.05 -7.28 -4.40
C MET A 193 4.46 -6.96 -3.02
N VAL A 194 4.88 -5.86 -2.40
CA VAL A 194 4.35 -5.41 -1.10
C VAL A 194 2.85 -5.14 -1.20
N LYS A 195 2.39 -4.49 -2.28
CA LYS A 195 0.96 -4.26 -2.51
C LYS A 195 0.17 -5.55 -2.62
N SER A 196 0.68 -6.55 -3.33
CA SER A 196 0.03 -7.87 -3.43
C SER A 196 -0.04 -8.58 -2.07
N ILE A 197 1.04 -8.55 -1.29
CA ILE A 197 1.10 -9.15 0.06
C ILE A 197 0.09 -8.47 0.98
N VAL A 198 0.08 -7.14 1.01
CA VAL A 198 -0.83 -6.34 1.85
C VAL A 198 -2.28 -6.59 1.45
N ASN A 199 -2.60 -6.61 0.16
CA ASN A 199 -3.95 -6.87 -0.32
C ASN A 199 -4.44 -8.27 0.08
N LEU A 200 -3.58 -9.31 -0.04
CA LEU A 200 -3.92 -10.66 0.40
C LEU A 200 -4.15 -10.70 1.92
N ALA A 201 -3.27 -10.07 2.71
CA ALA A 201 -3.43 -10.02 4.16
C ALA A 201 -4.75 -9.34 4.56
N ILE A 202 -5.11 -8.22 3.91
CA ILE A 202 -6.38 -7.52 4.13
C ILE A 202 -7.57 -8.43 3.82
N GLN A 203 -7.55 -9.17 2.71
CA GLN A 203 -8.62 -10.11 2.33
C GLN A 203 -8.79 -11.25 3.33
N LEU A 204 -7.70 -11.71 3.93
CA LEU A 204 -7.70 -12.73 4.97
C LEU A 204 -7.99 -12.18 6.37
N GLY A 205 -8.21 -10.86 6.52
CA GLY A 205 -8.44 -10.21 7.82
C GLY A 205 -7.18 -10.08 8.69
N ILE A 206 -6.00 -10.27 8.12
CA ILE A 206 -4.69 -10.26 8.78
C ILE A 206 -4.15 -8.84 8.78
N LYS A 207 -3.56 -8.40 9.90
CA LYS A 207 -2.93 -7.07 10.00
C LYS A 207 -1.47 -7.12 9.54
N VAL A 208 -1.00 -6.02 8.95
CA VAL A 208 0.37 -5.94 8.41
C VAL A 208 1.22 -4.93 9.17
N VAL A 209 2.42 -5.36 9.57
CA VAL A 209 3.50 -4.51 10.09
C VAL A 209 4.55 -4.31 8.99
N ALA A 210 4.85 -3.06 8.69
CA ALA A 210 5.98 -2.69 7.83
C ALA A 210 7.25 -2.57 8.66
N GLU A 211 8.26 -3.42 8.41
CA GLU A 211 9.49 -3.47 9.22
C GLU A 211 10.69 -2.76 8.60
N GLY A 212 11.59 -2.32 9.47
CA GLY A 212 12.84 -1.71 9.03
C GLY A 212 12.64 -0.46 8.19
N VAL A 213 11.56 0.29 8.41
CA VAL A 213 11.31 1.58 7.74
C VAL A 213 12.27 2.64 8.28
N GLU A 214 13.11 3.20 7.41
CA GLU A 214 14.16 4.13 7.78
C GLU A 214 13.95 5.54 7.21
N THR A 215 13.19 5.68 6.13
CA THR A 215 12.98 6.98 5.45
C THR A 215 11.50 7.42 5.43
N GLU A 216 11.28 8.74 5.27
CA GLU A 216 9.92 9.29 5.14
C GLU A 216 9.20 8.74 3.90
N GLU A 217 9.93 8.54 2.81
CA GLU A 217 9.43 8.01 1.54
C GLU A 217 8.93 6.58 1.68
N GLU A 218 9.72 5.70 2.33
CA GLU A 218 9.33 4.32 2.64
C GLU A 218 8.06 4.30 3.50
N PHE A 219 8.00 5.12 4.54
CA PHE A 219 6.83 5.26 5.41
C PHE A 219 5.58 5.65 4.62
N LEU A 220 5.68 6.68 3.77
CA LEU A 220 4.57 7.18 2.98
C LEU A 220 4.06 6.14 1.98
N ILE A 221 4.95 5.38 1.35
CA ILE A 221 4.57 4.30 0.43
C ILE A 221 3.89 3.17 1.19
N CYS A 222 4.44 2.73 2.33
CA CYS A 222 3.82 1.67 3.14
C CYS A 222 2.43 2.08 3.65
N LYS A 223 2.27 3.35 4.06
CA LYS A 223 0.99 3.94 4.44
C LYS A 223 0.00 3.96 3.28
N ASP A 224 0.44 4.35 2.09
CA ASP A 224 -0.42 4.45 0.90
C ASP A 224 -0.80 3.07 0.34
N ILE A 225 0.05 2.06 0.48
CA ILE A 225 -0.25 0.67 0.15
C ILE A 225 -1.28 0.06 1.13
N GLY A 226 -1.33 0.54 2.38
CA GLY A 226 -2.34 0.12 3.36
C GLY A 226 -1.81 -0.71 4.53
N CYS A 227 -0.49 -0.68 4.80
CA CYS A 227 0.06 -1.32 6.00
C CYS A 227 -0.56 -0.72 7.28
N ASN A 228 -0.96 -1.56 8.23
CA ASN A 228 -1.65 -1.11 9.44
C ASN A 228 -0.68 -0.51 10.48
N PHE A 229 0.49 -1.13 10.57
CA PHE A 229 1.50 -0.82 11.57
C PHE A 229 2.86 -0.60 10.91
N VAL A 230 3.75 0.07 11.64
CA VAL A 230 5.12 0.34 11.20
C VAL A 230 6.11 0.22 12.34
N GLN A 231 7.28 -0.30 12.01
CA GLN A 231 8.43 -0.38 12.89
C GLN A 231 9.69 -0.04 12.08
N GLY A 232 10.62 0.70 12.68
CA GLY A 232 11.88 1.01 12.03
C GLY A 232 12.63 2.17 12.67
N TYR A 233 13.81 2.48 12.13
CA TYR A 233 14.69 3.50 12.70
C TYR A 233 14.19 4.91 12.48
N LEU A 234 13.33 5.14 11.49
CA LEU A 234 12.60 6.40 11.33
C LEU A 234 11.82 6.78 12.59
N ILE A 235 11.29 5.77 13.28
CA ILE A 235 10.52 5.94 14.51
C ILE A 235 11.47 6.00 15.70
N GLN A 236 12.10 4.87 16.00
CA GLN A 236 13.02 4.72 17.12
C GLN A 236 13.76 3.39 17.03
N LYS A 237 15.05 3.39 17.35
CA LYS A 237 15.81 2.17 17.61
C LYS A 237 15.35 1.50 18.91
N ALA A 238 15.58 0.19 19.01
CA ALA A 238 15.38 -0.56 20.23
C ALA A 238 16.13 0.06 21.43
N THR A 239 15.46 0.25 22.55
CA THR A 239 16.03 0.87 23.76
C THR A 239 15.87 -0.03 24.99
N LYS A 240 16.91 -0.09 25.83
CA LYS A 240 16.83 -0.72 27.16
C LYS A 240 16.12 0.17 28.19
N ASN A 241 16.13 1.49 27.97
CA ASN A 241 15.45 2.46 28.82
C ASN A 241 14.00 2.64 28.35
N VAL A 242 13.05 2.19 29.16
CA VAL A 242 11.59 2.25 28.92
C VAL A 242 11.04 3.67 28.92
N GLU A 243 11.67 4.60 29.63
CA GLU A 243 11.22 6.01 29.72
C GLU A 243 11.37 6.77 28.40
N LYS A 244 12.20 6.25 27.48
CA LYS A 244 12.36 6.82 26.15
C LYS A 244 11.19 6.47 25.22
N LEU A 245 10.37 5.48 25.57
CA LEU A 245 9.20 5.11 24.77
C LEU A 245 8.10 6.15 24.96
N GLN A 246 7.52 6.60 23.86
CA GLN A 246 6.48 7.63 23.86
C GLN A 246 5.12 7.01 23.50
N THR A 247 4.04 7.55 24.06
CA THR A 247 2.68 7.13 23.71
C THR A 247 2.30 7.58 22.30
N SER A 248 2.91 8.67 21.81
CA SER A 248 2.71 9.21 20.47
C SER A 248 4.00 9.86 19.98
N TYR A 249 4.40 9.57 18.74
CA TYR A 249 5.66 10.03 18.16
C TYR A 249 5.43 11.26 17.27
N SER A 250 5.85 12.43 17.75
CA SER A 250 5.54 13.73 17.13
C SER A 250 6.11 13.91 15.72
N ASN A 251 7.29 13.35 15.44
CA ASN A 251 7.89 13.32 14.10
C ASN A 251 6.98 12.60 13.09
N ILE A 252 6.41 11.46 13.48
CA ILE A 252 5.50 10.68 12.63
C ILE A 252 4.14 11.36 12.49
N VAL A 253 3.59 11.93 13.57
CA VAL A 253 2.34 12.69 13.51
C VAL A 253 2.48 13.89 12.57
N THR A 254 3.59 14.63 12.66
CA THR A 254 3.87 15.77 11.78
C THR A 254 4.00 15.32 10.32
N LEU A 255 4.65 14.18 10.06
CA LEU A 255 4.75 13.60 8.72
C LEU A 255 3.37 13.24 8.14
N ILE A 256 2.51 12.61 8.95
CA ILE A 256 1.13 12.29 8.59
C ILE A 256 0.34 13.57 8.28
N GLU A 257 0.45 14.60 9.12
CA GLU A 257 -0.22 15.89 8.92
C GLU A 257 0.26 16.60 7.64
N LYS A 258 1.57 16.62 7.38
CA LYS A 258 2.15 17.23 6.17
C LYS A 258 1.64 16.52 4.91
N ASN A 259 1.52 15.20 4.95
CA ASN A 259 0.91 14.42 3.86
C ASN A 259 -0.60 14.71 3.72
N ARG A 260 -1.34 14.81 4.84
CA ARG A 260 -2.78 15.18 4.85
C ARG A 260 -3.03 16.57 4.25
N ARG A 261 -2.21 17.58 4.57
CA ARG A 261 -2.35 18.93 4.02
C ARG A 261 -2.08 18.98 2.51
N LYS A 262 -1.19 18.13 1.99
CA LYS A 262 -0.99 17.94 0.53
C LYS A 262 -2.15 17.19 -0.14
N LYS A 263 -2.81 16.23 0.54
CA LYS A 263 -3.95 15.45 0.03
C LYS A 263 -5.33 16.11 0.29
N SER A 264 -5.38 17.27 0.95
CA SER A 264 -6.59 18.00 1.31
C SER A 264 -7.27 18.67 0.10
N GLN A 265 -7.77 17.84 -0.80
CA GLN A 265 -8.87 18.14 -1.73
C GLN A 265 -9.96 17.04 -1.68
N SER A 266 -10.05 16.26 -0.58
CA SER A 266 -11.08 15.22 -0.43
C SER A 266 -12.25 15.65 0.47
N SER A 267 -13.10 16.57 -0.03
CA SER A 267 -14.41 16.84 0.59
C SER A 267 -15.38 15.65 0.41
N ILE A 268 -15.16 14.82 -0.61
CA ILE A 268 -16.08 13.77 -1.06
C ILE A 268 -16.37 12.71 0.02
N ILE A 269 -15.40 12.32 0.86
CA ILE A 269 -15.64 11.32 1.92
C ILE A 269 -16.48 11.92 3.05
N GLN A 270 -16.20 13.17 3.41
CA GLN A 270 -16.95 13.88 4.46
C GLN A 270 -18.39 14.12 4.02
N ASP A 271 -18.58 14.43 2.75
CA ASP A 271 -19.89 14.75 2.16
C ASP A 271 -20.78 13.49 1.99
N ASN A 272 -20.19 12.30 1.85
CA ASN A 272 -20.93 11.06 1.55
C ASN A 272 -21.00 10.04 2.71
N ALA A 273 -20.24 10.22 3.78
CA ALA A 273 -20.27 9.29 4.93
C ALA A 273 -21.55 9.48 5.75
N LEU A 274 -22.34 8.42 5.89
CA LEU A 274 -23.54 8.43 6.74
C LEU A 274 -23.15 8.31 8.22
N THR A 275 -23.78 9.13 9.06
CA THR A 275 -23.65 9.02 10.52
C THR A 275 -24.68 8.03 11.05
N ILE A 276 -24.29 6.76 11.16
CA ILE A 276 -25.12 5.72 11.79
C ILE A 276 -24.76 5.65 13.27
N LYS A 277 -25.75 5.69 14.17
CA LYS A 277 -25.48 5.55 15.60
C LYS A 277 -24.94 4.14 15.90
N PRO A 278 -23.70 4.00 16.40
CA PRO A 278 -23.12 2.69 16.64
C PRO A 278 -23.62 2.08 17.94
N LEU A 279 -23.45 0.77 18.09
CA LEU A 279 -23.66 0.03 19.34
C LEU A 279 -22.34 -0.55 19.85
N THR A 280 -22.23 -0.88 21.13
CA THR A 280 -21.02 -1.49 21.71
C THR A 280 -21.19 -3.01 21.86
N LEU A 281 -20.09 -3.77 21.94
CA LEU A 281 -20.14 -5.21 22.25
C LEU A 281 -20.89 -5.57 23.54
N SER A 282 -20.94 -4.65 24.50
CA SER A 282 -21.66 -4.81 25.76
C SER A 282 -23.17 -4.62 25.63
N THR A 283 -23.67 -4.16 24.48
CA THR A 283 -25.10 -3.89 24.27
C THR A 283 -25.92 -5.19 24.36
N PRO A 284 -26.94 -5.25 25.22
CA PRO A 284 -27.83 -6.40 25.31
C PRO A 284 -28.60 -6.66 24.00
N MET A 285 -28.82 -7.93 23.66
CA MET A 285 -29.58 -8.31 22.45
C MET A 285 -31.02 -7.75 22.42
N SER A 286 -31.63 -7.47 23.58
CA SER A 286 -32.94 -6.82 23.65
C SER A 286 -32.91 -5.40 23.08
N GLU A 287 -31.88 -4.62 23.42
CA GLU A 287 -31.68 -3.25 22.93
C GLU A 287 -31.32 -3.24 21.43
N VAL A 288 -30.56 -4.24 20.98
CA VAL A 288 -30.25 -4.42 19.54
C VAL A 288 -31.52 -4.63 18.72
N ILE A 289 -32.43 -5.50 19.20
CA ILE A 289 -33.71 -5.77 18.53
C ILE A 289 -34.60 -4.51 18.55
N GLU A 290 -34.65 -3.80 19.67
CA GLU A 290 -35.38 -2.54 19.80
C GLU A 290 -34.83 -1.46 18.85
N TYR A 291 -33.51 -1.39 18.70
CA TYR A 291 -32.85 -0.46 17.79
C TYR A 291 -33.30 -0.69 16.34
N PHE A 292 -33.28 -1.93 15.85
CA PHE A 292 -33.74 -2.25 14.49
C PHE A 292 -35.25 -2.01 14.31
N ASN A 293 -36.06 -2.29 15.33
CA ASN A 293 -37.51 -2.02 15.26
C ASN A 293 -37.83 -0.52 15.19
N THR A 294 -37.04 0.31 15.89
CA THR A 294 -37.23 1.77 15.93
C THR A 294 -36.68 2.45 14.68
N ASN A 295 -35.59 1.93 14.12
CA ASN A 295 -34.89 2.50 12.97
C ASN A 295 -35.01 1.59 11.73
N LYS A 296 -36.20 1.56 11.11
CA LYS A 296 -36.51 0.67 9.99
C LYS A 296 -35.66 0.90 8.73
N ASP A 297 -35.09 2.09 8.58
CA ASP A 297 -34.26 2.46 7.42
C ASP A 297 -32.78 2.06 7.59
N ILE A 298 -32.39 1.54 8.75
CA ILE A 298 -31.01 1.15 9.06
C ILE A 298 -30.87 -0.37 9.00
N GLU A 299 -30.22 -0.86 7.94
CA GLU A 299 -29.98 -2.29 7.75
C GLU A 299 -28.65 -2.76 8.36
N ASN A 300 -27.70 -1.83 8.56
CA ASN A 300 -26.33 -2.11 8.96
C ASN A 300 -25.93 -1.23 10.14
N ILE A 301 -25.48 -1.84 11.24
CA ILE A 301 -25.07 -1.13 12.46
C ILE A 301 -23.58 -1.40 12.73
N PRO A 302 -22.73 -0.36 12.76
CA PRO A 302 -21.35 -0.49 13.21
C PRO A 302 -21.28 -0.83 14.70
N ILE A 303 -20.49 -1.84 15.04
CA ILE A 303 -20.27 -2.29 16.42
C ILE A 303 -18.87 -1.89 16.88
N LEU A 304 -18.80 -1.20 18.02
CA LEU A 304 -17.57 -0.65 18.57
C LEU A 304 -17.06 -1.42 19.79
N ASP A 305 -15.77 -1.28 20.03
CA ASP A 305 -15.13 -1.67 21.29
C ASP A 305 -15.27 -0.58 22.37
N LYS A 306 -14.64 -0.82 23.52
CA LYS A 306 -14.60 0.11 24.65
C LYS A 306 -13.81 1.41 24.38
N TYR A 307 -13.07 1.47 23.27
CA TYR A 307 -12.26 2.61 22.83
C TYR A 307 -12.90 3.36 21.65
N ASN A 308 -14.17 3.07 21.32
CA ASN A 308 -14.90 3.59 20.16
C ASN A 308 -14.28 3.21 18.80
N GLN A 309 -13.51 2.12 18.74
CA GLN A 309 -12.97 1.59 17.49
C GLN A 309 -13.93 0.58 16.87
N PRO A 310 -14.08 0.56 15.54
CA PRO A 310 -14.96 -0.38 14.86
C PRO A 310 -14.39 -1.81 14.88
N ILE A 311 -15.22 -2.75 15.31
CA ILE A 311 -14.90 -4.20 15.32
C ILE A 311 -15.49 -4.89 14.09
N GLY A 312 -16.70 -4.48 13.69
CA GLY A 312 -17.42 -5.05 12.56
C GLY A 312 -18.79 -4.42 12.40
N ILE A 313 -19.60 -5.01 11.52
CA ILE A 313 -20.98 -4.59 11.27
C ILE A 313 -21.94 -5.71 11.64
N LEU A 314 -23.02 -5.35 12.33
CA LEU A 314 -24.17 -6.20 12.51
C LEU A 314 -25.20 -5.90 11.42
N GLN A 315 -25.60 -6.93 10.68
CA GLN A 315 -26.61 -6.81 9.62
C GLN A 315 -27.99 -7.24 10.12
N GLU A 316 -29.03 -6.50 9.78
CA GLU A 316 -30.41 -6.81 10.18
C GLU A 316 -30.83 -8.23 9.75
N LYS A 317 -30.39 -8.68 8.57
CA LYS A 317 -30.66 -10.03 8.04
C LYS A 317 -30.22 -11.15 8.99
N GLN A 318 -29.11 -10.95 9.71
CA GLN A 318 -28.58 -11.92 10.66
C GLN A 318 -29.51 -12.04 11.87
N ILE A 319 -30.04 -10.91 12.35
CA ILE A 319 -31.01 -10.88 13.47
C ILE A 319 -32.36 -11.49 13.05
N LYS A 320 -32.86 -11.16 11.86
CA LYS A 320 -34.13 -11.69 11.32
C LYS A 320 -34.14 -13.23 11.31
N ASN A 321 -33.06 -13.87 10.90
CA ASN A 321 -32.95 -15.34 10.89
C ASN A 321 -33.20 -15.98 12.27
N TYR A 322 -32.81 -15.32 13.36
CA TYR A 322 -33.06 -15.80 14.71
C TYR A 322 -34.45 -15.43 15.24
N ILE A 323 -34.97 -14.26 14.89
CA ILE A 323 -36.33 -13.85 15.31
C ILE A 323 -37.39 -14.77 14.71
N TYR A 324 -37.24 -15.16 13.45
CA TYR A 324 -38.21 -16.03 12.76
C TYR A 324 -38.02 -17.53 13.04
N SER A 325 -36.93 -17.93 13.70
CA SER A 325 -36.72 -19.32 14.10
C SER A 325 -37.59 -19.69 15.31
N PRO A 326 -38.24 -20.88 15.31
CA PRO A 326 -39.20 -21.29 16.34
C PRO A 326 -38.65 -21.28 17.78
N TYR A 327 -37.33 -21.35 17.96
CA TYR A 327 -36.67 -21.24 19.27
C TYR A 327 -35.61 -20.12 19.34
N GLY A 328 -35.39 -19.39 18.24
CA GLY A 328 -34.26 -18.48 18.08
C GLY A 328 -34.35 -17.22 18.95
N ARG A 329 -35.56 -16.67 19.16
CA ARG A 329 -35.78 -15.51 20.04
C ARG A 329 -35.43 -15.82 21.50
N SER A 330 -35.83 -16.99 22.00
CA SER A 330 -35.48 -17.46 23.35
C SER A 330 -33.99 -17.76 23.48
N LEU A 331 -33.34 -18.23 22.41
CA LEU A 331 -31.89 -18.47 22.35
C LEU A 331 -31.06 -17.19 22.31
N LEU A 332 -31.54 -16.13 21.67
CA LEU A 332 -30.89 -14.81 21.65
C LEU A 332 -30.98 -14.10 23.01
N LEU A 333 -32.09 -14.28 23.74
CA LEU A 333 -32.35 -13.63 25.03
C LEU A 333 -31.76 -14.40 26.23
N LYS A 334 -31.36 -15.66 26.06
CA LYS A 334 -30.75 -16.47 27.13
C LYS A 334 -29.33 -15.96 27.43
N LYS A 335 -29.13 -15.36 28.61
CA LYS A 335 -27.79 -15.06 29.16
C LYS A 335 -27.05 -16.36 29.47
N GLN A 336 -26.24 -16.87 28.54
CA GLN A 336 -25.22 -17.85 28.85
C GLN A 336 -23.91 -17.10 29.15
N ASN A 337 -23.45 -17.19 30.41
CA ASN A 337 -22.08 -16.89 30.84
C ASN A 337 -21.48 -15.52 30.43
N ASN A 338 -22.17 -14.41 30.67
CA ASN A 338 -21.63 -13.03 30.58
C ASN A 338 -20.95 -12.60 29.27
N LYS A 339 -20.98 -13.41 28.20
CA LYS A 339 -20.46 -13.05 26.87
C LYS A 339 -21.64 -12.76 25.94
N SER A 340 -21.67 -11.56 25.36
CA SER A 340 -22.69 -11.16 24.40
C SER A 340 -22.55 -12.00 23.12
N LYS A 341 -23.61 -12.71 22.71
CA LYS A 341 -23.70 -13.40 21.40
C LYS A 341 -23.54 -12.47 20.20
N LEU A 342 -23.53 -11.16 20.44
CA LEU A 342 -23.28 -10.13 19.44
C LEU A 342 -21.97 -10.37 18.68
N LYS A 343 -20.91 -10.85 19.36
CA LYS A 343 -19.59 -11.11 18.73
C LYS A 343 -19.67 -12.15 17.61
N ASP A 344 -20.50 -13.18 17.78
CA ASP A 344 -20.63 -14.29 16.82
C ASP A 344 -21.47 -13.90 15.59
N LEU A 345 -22.19 -12.78 15.67
CA LEU A 345 -23.05 -12.25 14.60
C LEU A 345 -22.38 -11.12 13.82
N LEU A 346 -21.16 -10.69 14.18
CA LEU A 346 -20.48 -9.62 13.48
C LEU A 346 -19.96 -10.10 12.13
N THR A 347 -20.19 -9.27 11.11
CA THR A 347 -19.53 -9.43 9.81
C THR A 347 -18.30 -8.51 9.79
N PRO A 348 -17.11 -9.01 9.39
CA PRO A 348 -15.97 -8.16 9.14
C PRO A 348 -16.33 -7.08 8.12
N CYS A 349 -15.93 -5.83 8.39
CA CYS A 349 -16.13 -4.72 7.46
C CYS A 349 -14.80 -3.98 7.28
N PRO A 350 -14.38 -3.70 6.04
CA PRO A 350 -13.22 -2.85 5.81
C PRO A 350 -13.47 -1.46 6.41
N HIS A 351 -12.41 -0.85 6.92
CA HIS A 351 -12.47 0.50 7.44
C HIS A 351 -11.28 1.34 6.96
N THR A 352 -11.48 2.64 6.86
CA THR A 352 -10.49 3.57 6.33
C THR A 352 -10.54 4.90 7.08
N ASP A 353 -9.41 5.60 7.15
CA ASP A 353 -9.35 6.94 7.73
C ASP A 353 -10.10 7.94 6.84
N ILE A 354 -10.75 8.94 7.45
CA ILE A 354 -11.50 10.00 6.76
C ILE A 354 -10.64 10.80 5.78
N HIS A 355 -9.32 10.80 5.98
CA HIS A 355 -8.35 11.46 5.10
C HIS A 355 -7.74 10.52 4.05
N SER A 356 -8.21 9.28 3.94
CA SER A 356 -7.81 8.37 2.87
C SER A 356 -8.20 8.92 1.50
N GLY A 357 -7.42 8.59 0.46
CA GLY A 357 -7.79 8.94 -0.91
C GLY A 357 -8.98 8.12 -1.39
N ILE A 358 -9.80 8.69 -2.29
CA ILE A 358 -10.95 8.01 -2.90
C ILE A 358 -10.52 6.70 -3.60
N THR A 359 -9.36 6.69 -4.26
CA THR A 359 -8.80 5.48 -4.88
C THR A 359 -8.69 4.31 -3.92
N ASN A 360 -8.30 4.57 -2.67
CA ASN A 360 -8.18 3.54 -1.64
C ASN A 360 -9.56 2.96 -1.26
N ILE A 361 -10.59 3.81 -1.16
CA ILE A 361 -11.97 3.36 -0.89
C ILE A 361 -12.49 2.46 -2.01
N ILE A 362 -12.27 2.90 -3.25
CA ILE A 362 -12.67 2.16 -4.45
C ILE A 362 -11.96 0.80 -4.50
N GLU A 363 -10.67 0.76 -4.18
CA GLU A 363 -9.88 -0.47 -4.15
C GLU A 363 -10.33 -1.40 -3.01
N LEU A 364 -10.51 -0.88 -1.79
CA LEU A 364 -11.05 -1.64 -0.65
C LEU A 364 -12.42 -2.27 -0.97
N PHE A 365 -13.31 -1.51 -1.62
CA PHE A 365 -14.64 -1.98 -2.00
C PHE A 365 -14.60 -3.01 -3.15
N SER A 366 -13.82 -2.74 -4.20
CA SER A 366 -13.68 -3.66 -5.34
C SER A 366 -13.08 -5.01 -4.93
N ASN A 367 -12.19 -5.00 -3.93
CA ASN A 367 -11.56 -6.20 -3.40
C ASN A 367 -12.43 -6.95 -2.37
N THR A 368 -13.58 -6.41 -1.98
CA THR A 368 -14.55 -7.02 -1.05
C THR A 368 -15.97 -6.92 -1.60
N PRO A 369 -16.32 -7.65 -2.69
CA PRO A 369 -17.61 -7.50 -3.39
C PRO A 369 -18.83 -7.82 -2.51
N ASP A 370 -18.67 -8.69 -1.50
CA ASP A 370 -19.72 -9.03 -0.54
C ASP A 370 -19.85 -8.03 0.62
N SER A 371 -18.98 -7.00 0.67
CA SER A 371 -19.03 -5.99 1.71
C SER A 371 -20.24 -5.08 1.55
N VAL A 372 -20.93 -4.84 2.66
CA VAL A 372 -22.06 -3.90 2.72
C VAL A 372 -21.61 -2.44 2.63
N GLY A 373 -20.31 -2.17 2.78
CA GLY A 373 -19.74 -0.83 2.68
C GLY A 373 -18.34 -0.72 3.30
N VAL A 374 -17.94 0.49 3.67
CA VAL A 374 -16.67 0.79 4.32
C VAL A 374 -16.93 1.67 5.55
N ILE A 375 -16.40 1.28 6.71
CA ILE A 375 -16.46 2.13 7.90
C ILE A 375 -15.42 3.24 7.79
N VAL A 376 -15.83 4.48 8.02
CA VAL A 376 -14.94 5.64 8.05
C VAL A 376 -14.56 5.92 9.48
N THR A 377 -13.27 6.05 9.75
CA THR A 377 -12.73 6.42 11.06
C THR A 377 -12.04 7.76 11.00
N LYS A 378 -12.03 8.50 12.10
CA LYS A 378 -11.19 9.68 12.29
C LYS A 378 -10.34 9.40 13.52
N GLU A 379 -9.03 9.31 13.31
CA GLU A 379 -8.08 8.97 14.39
C GLU A 379 -8.40 7.62 15.07
N ASN A 380 -8.80 6.62 14.28
CA ASN A 380 -9.28 5.28 14.69
C ASN A 380 -10.63 5.25 15.45
N VAL A 381 -11.22 6.40 15.74
CA VAL A 381 -12.57 6.48 16.30
C VAL A 381 -13.59 6.41 15.17
N TYR A 382 -14.68 5.67 15.36
CA TYR A 382 -15.78 5.64 14.40
C TYR A 382 -16.25 7.06 14.07
N TYR A 383 -16.26 7.39 12.78
CA TYR A 383 -16.72 8.67 12.26
C TYR A 383 -18.02 8.52 11.48
N GLY A 384 -18.10 7.50 10.62
CA GLY A 384 -19.27 7.27 9.77
C GLY A 384 -19.18 5.96 9.00
N PHE A 385 -20.14 5.76 8.10
CA PHE A 385 -20.23 4.58 7.26
C PHE A 385 -20.52 4.97 5.81
N LEU A 386 -19.70 4.50 4.88
CA LEU A 386 -19.92 4.61 3.44
C LEU A 386 -20.62 3.35 2.96
N THR A 387 -21.82 3.49 2.44
CA THR A 387 -22.57 2.36 1.86
C THR A 387 -21.96 1.93 0.53
N SER A 388 -22.17 0.68 0.14
CA SER A 388 -21.83 0.20 -1.21
C SER A 388 -22.37 1.12 -2.31
N ARG A 389 -23.61 1.60 -2.16
CA ARG A 389 -24.23 2.57 -3.08
C ARG A 389 -23.45 3.88 -3.19
N ALA A 390 -23.09 4.50 -2.07
CA ALA A 390 -22.32 5.75 -2.07
C ALA A 390 -20.95 5.56 -2.72
N ILE A 391 -20.30 4.41 -2.48
CA ILE A 391 -19.01 4.09 -3.09
C ILE A 391 -19.15 3.94 -4.61
N ILE A 392 -20.19 3.25 -5.09
CA ILE A 392 -20.48 3.11 -6.53
C ILE A 392 -20.73 4.47 -7.18
N GLU A 393 -21.47 5.36 -6.52
CA GLU A 393 -21.69 6.74 -7.01
C GLU A 393 -20.37 7.52 -7.10
N ILE A 394 -19.52 7.46 -6.06
CA ILE A 394 -18.17 8.06 -6.07
C ILE A 394 -17.28 7.47 -7.17
N MET A 395 -17.34 6.15 -7.39
CA MET A 395 -16.61 5.47 -8.48
C MET A 395 -17.05 5.97 -9.84
N HIS A 396 -18.36 6.10 -10.04
CA HIS A 396 -18.94 6.56 -11.29
C HIS A 396 -18.50 8.01 -11.59
N ASP A 397 -18.59 8.90 -10.61
CA ASP A 397 -18.18 10.29 -10.76
C ASP A 397 -16.68 10.40 -11.08
N LYS A 398 -15.85 9.58 -10.42
CA LYS A 398 -14.41 9.52 -10.71
C LYS A 398 -14.13 8.98 -12.12
N ASN A 399 -14.81 7.91 -12.54
CA ASN A 399 -14.65 7.36 -13.89
C ASN A 399 -15.11 8.35 -14.96
N ILE A 400 -16.16 9.14 -14.69
CA ILE A 400 -16.58 10.24 -15.55
C ILE A 400 -15.49 11.31 -15.64
N LEU A 401 -14.90 11.73 -14.52
CA LEU A 401 -13.77 12.67 -14.51
C LEU A 401 -12.59 12.15 -15.35
N PHE A 402 -12.15 10.91 -15.12
CA PHE A 402 -11.08 10.29 -15.91
C PHE A 402 -11.43 10.17 -17.40
N ALA A 403 -12.69 9.83 -17.74
CA ALA A 403 -13.15 9.76 -19.12
C ALA A 403 -13.25 11.15 -19.78
N ARG A 404 -13.51 12.21 -19.00
CA ARG A 404 -13.49 13.61 -19.46
C ARG A 404 -12.07 14.12 -19.69
N GLU A 405 -11.09 13.61 -18.94
CA GLU A 405 -9.68 14.01 -19.03
C GLU A 405 -8.87 13.23 -20.08
N GLN A 406 -9.46 12.19 -20.67
CA GLN A 406 -8.91 11.55 -21.86
C GLN A 406 -9.32 12.29 -23.12
N ASN A 407 -8.45 12.28 -24.13
CA ASN A 407 -8.85 12.74 -25.44
C ASN A 407 -9.97 11.85 -26.01
N PRO A 408 -11.11 12.42 -26.44
CA PRO A 408 -12.29 11.65 -26.81
C PRO A 408 -12.06 10.72 -28.01
N LEU A 409 -11.14 11.10 -28.91
CA LEU A 409 -10.86 10.40 -30.16
C LEU A 409 -9.84 9.27 -29.97
N THR A 410 -8.78 9.50 -29.19
CA THR A 410 -7.65 8.55 -29.07
C THR A 410 -7.65 7.75 -27.77
N LYS A 411 -8.43 8.17 -26.76
CA LYS A 411 -8.42 7.63 -25.39
C LYS A 411 -7.07 7.73 -24.69
N LEU A 412 -6.14 8.52 -25.22
CA LEU A 412 -4.90 8.85 -24.53
C LEU A 412 -5.17 9.94 -23.48
N PRO A 413 -4.40 9.95 -22.37
CA PRO A 413 -4.37 11.04 -21.40
C PRO A 413 -4.30 12.43 -22.07
N GLY A 414 -5.04 13.40 -21.52
CA GLY A 414 -5.03 14.81 -21.97
C GLY A 414 -4.14 15.71 -21.12
N ASN A 415 -4.39 17.02 -21.17
CA ASN A 415 -3.52 18.06 -20.59
C ASN A 415 -3.29 17.96 -19.08
N VAL A 416 -4.31 17.58 -18.30
CA VAL A 416 -4.20 17.50 -16.84
C VAL A 416 -3.11 16.52 -16.41
N VAL A 417 -3.09 15.32 -17.00
CA VAL A 417 -2.08 14.28 -16.71
C VAL A 417 -0.69 14.72 -17.17
N ILE A 418 -0.59 15.47 -18.27
CA ILE A 418 0.67 16.03 -18.75
C ILE A 418 1.22 17.04 -17.75
N GLU A 419 0.38 17.96 -17.26
CA GLU A 419 0.78 18.97 -16.26
C GLU A 419 1.22 18.32 -14.94
N GLU A 420 0.48 17.33 -14.44
CA GLU A 420 0.86 16.57 -13.25
C GLU A 420 2.23 15.88 -13.41
N TYR A 421 2.47 15.26 -14.58
CA TYR A 421 3.73 14.60 -14.86
C TYR A 421 4.88 15.60 -14.96
N ILE A 422 4.71 16.72 -15.68
CA ILE A 422 5.76 17.76 -15.77
C ILE A 422 6.05 18.32 -14.37
N ASN A 423 5.04 18.52 -13.53
CA ASN A 423 5.24 18.93 -12.15
C ASN A 423 6.04 17.90 -11.34
N SER A 424 5.81 16.59 -11.54
CA SER A 424 6.65 15.56 -10.90
C SER A 424 8.10 15.57 -11.39
N VAL A 425 8.32 15.85 -12.68
CA VAL A 425 9.66 15.98 -13.29
C VAL A 425 10.41 17.19 -12.72
N ILE A 426 9.69 18.27 -12.44
CA ILE A 426 10.22 19.47 -11.79
C ILE A 426 10.62 19.17 -10.34
N SER A 427 9.83 18.38 -9.60
CA SER A 427 10.10 18.08 -8.18
C SER A 427 11.15 17.00 -7.94
N ASN A 428 11.40 16.12 -8.91
CA ASN A 428 12.28 14.96 -8.75
C ASN A 428 13.72 15.22 -9.22
N SER A 429 14.68 14.56 -8.60
CA SER A 429 16.11 14.58 -8.97
C SER A 429 16.45 13.35 -9.84
N ALA A 430 15.92 13.30 -11.05
CA ALA A 430 16.23 12.27 -12.03
C ALA A 430 16.39 12.87 -13.43
N ASN A 431 16.92 12.08 -14.37
CA ASN A 431 16.98 12.48 -15.77
C ASN A 431 15.68 12.10 -16.48
N TYR A 432 15.18 12.97 -17.34
CA TYR A 432 13.94 12.75 -18.07
C TYR A 432 14.09 13.11 -19.54
N ILE A 433 13.42 12.36 -20.40
CA ILE A 433 13.16 12.75 -21.79
C ILE A 433 11.71 13.18 -21.88
N LEU A 434 11.48 14.42 -22.30
CA LEU A 434 10.16 14.95 -22.60
C LEU A 434 10.07 15.20 -24.11
N CYS A 435 9.01 14.73 -24.77
CA CYS A 435 8.85 14.85 -26.21
C CYS A 435 7.46 15.34 -26.60
N TYR A 436 7.39 16.46 -27.30
CA TYR A 436 6.18 16.94 -27.98
C TYR A 436 6.21 16.52 -29.45
N PHE A 437 5.09 16.03 -29.95
CA PHE A 437 4.91 15.70 -31.36
C PHE A 437 3.86 16.60 -31.99
N ASP A 438 4.08 16.94 -33.26
CA ASP A 438 3.16 17.72 -34.07
C ASP A 438 3.05 17.13 -35.47
N LEU A 439 1.83 16.88 -35.94
CA LEU A 439 1.62 16.35 -37.29
C LEU A 439 1.81 17.45 -38.34
N ASP A 440 2.79 17.28 -39.21
CA ASP A 440 3.15 18.27 -40.21
C ASP A 440 2.14 18.33 -41.35
N ASN A 441 1.77 19.54 -41.77
CA ASN A 441 0.80 19.80 -42.85
C ASN A 441 -0.59 19.18 -42.60
N PHE A 442 -0.96 18.88 -41.35
CA PHE A 442 -2.23 18.21 -41.04
C PHE A 442 -3.47 18.98 -41.49
N LYS A 443 -3.45 20.31 -41.40
CA LYS A 443 -4.53 21.14 -41.98
C LYS A 443 -4.68 20.93 -43.49
N ALA A 444 -3.58 20.95 -44.24
CA ALA A 444 -3.62 20.76 -45.69
C ALA A 444 -4.14 19.37 -46.07
N PHE A 445 -3.80 18.35 -45.27
CA PHE A 445 -4.36 17.01 -45.44
C PHE A 445 -5.88 16.99 -45.21
N ASN A 446 -6.37 17.62 -44.13
CA ASN A 446 -7.81 17.72 -43.86
C ASN A 446 -8.58 18.48 -44.96
N ASP A 447 -7.97 19.51 -45.53
CA ASP A 447 -8.57 20.29 -46.62
C ASP A 447 -8.75 19.46 -47.90
N VAL A 448 -7.87 18.48 -48.15
CA VAL A 448 -7.91 17.61 -49.35
C VAL A 448 -8.71 16.32 -49.11
N TYR A 449 -8.48 15.65 -47.98
CA TYR A 449 -8.99 14.30 -47.69
C TYR A 449 -10.15 14.27 -46.69
N GLY A 450 -10.51 15.42 -46.13
CA GLY A 450 -11.60 15.59 -45.19
C GLY A 450 -11.29 15.17 -43.75
N PHE A 451 -11.99 15.79 -42.80
CA PHE A 451 -11.80 15.58 -41.35
C PHE A 451 -11.95 14.13 -40.89
N ARG A 452 -12.81 13.33 -41.54
CA ARG A 452 -12.95 11.90 -41.20
C ARG A 452 -11.65 11.11 -41.41
N ASN A 453 -10.91 11.40 -42.48
CA ASN A 453 -9.61 10.79 -42.69
C ASN A 453 -8.57 11.41 -41.76
N GLY A 454 -8.68 12.71 -41.46
CA GLY A 454 -7.90 13.37 -40.43
C GLY A 454 -7.96 12.66 -39.08
N ASP A 455 -9.16 12.38 -38.59
CA ASP A 455 -9.39 11.68 -37.33
C ASP A 455 -8.74 10.29 -37.34
N ARG A 456 -8.82 9.57 -38.47
CA ARG A 456 -8.17 8.26 -38.62
C ARG A 456 -6.65 8.35 -38.59
N VAL A 457 -6.07 9.42 -39.13
CA VAL A 457 -4.62 9.69 -39.05
C VAL A 457 -4.20 9.98 -37.60
N ILE A 458 -4.98 10.78 -36.86
CA ILE A 458 -4.77 11.02 -35.42
C ILE A 458 -4.82 9.70 -34.64
N GLN A 459 -5.83 8.86 -34.91
CA GLN A 459 -5.96 7.53 -34.29
C GLN A 459 -4.80 6.60 -34.63
N LEU A 460 -4.35 6.60 -35.90
CA LEU A 460 -3.17 5.83 -36.32
C LEU A 460 -1.94 6.20 -35.49
N PHE A 461 -1.67 7.50 -35.31
CA PHE A 461 -0.51 7.93 -34.53
C PHE A 461 -0.63 7.51 -33.06
N ALA A 462 -1.81 7.66 -32.46
CA ALA A 462 -2.07 7.20 -31.11
C ALA A 462 -1.82 5.70 -30.94
N ASP A 463 -2.25 4.88 -31.91
CA ASP A 463 -2.05 3.43 -31.88
C ASP A 463 -0.58 3.04 -32.09
N ILE A 464 0.14 3.79 -32.94
CA ILE A 464 1.60 3.62 -33.09
C ILE A 464 2.30 3.91 -31.76
N MET A 465 1.98 5.02 -31.09
CA MET A 465 2.55 5.33 -29.78
C MET A 465 2.26 4.23 -28.75
N LYS A 466 1.00 3.75 -28.68
CA LYS A 466 0.60 2.69 -27.73
C LYS A 466 1.38 1.39 -27.95
N LYS A 467 1.58 0.98 -29.21
CA LYS A 467 2.19 -0.31 -29.56
C LYS A 467 3.73 -0.31 -29.55
N ASN A 468 4.36 0.82 -29.85
CA ASN A 468 5.80 0.88 -30.12
C ASN A 468 6.60 1.61 -29.04
N LEU A 469 5.95 2.41 -28.17
CA LEU A 469 6.58 2.91 -26.95
C LEU A 469 6.35 1.92 -25.82
N GLU A 470 7.38 1.70 -24.99
CA GLU A 470 7.33 0.81 -23.82
C GLU A 470 6.29 1.27 -22.77
N HIS A 471 6.01 0.43 -21.77
CA HIS A 471 4.98 0.69 -20.76
C HIS A 471 5.33 1.82 -19.79
N ASP A 472 6.60 2.16 -19.67
CA ASP A 472 7.11 3.22 -18.79
C ASP A 472 7.01 4.63 -19.40
N PHE A 473 6.79 4.73 -20.72
CA PHE A 473 6.46 6.02 -21.33
C PHE A 473 5.05 6.47 -20.91
N LEU A 474 4.96 7.68 -20.39
CA LEU A 474 3.71 8.44 -20.45
C LEU A 474 3.41 8.73 -21.92
N LYS A 475 2.18 8.44 -22.37
CA LYS A 475 1.70 8.66 -23.74
C LYS A 475 0.45 9.49 -23.64
N ALA A 476 0.37 10.63 -24.31
CA ALA A 476 -0.72 11.57 -24.15
C ALA A 476 -1.08 12.24 -25.49
N HIS A 477 -2.33 12.71 -25.60
CA HIS A 477 -2.85 13.44 -26.75
C HIS A 477 -3.47 14.76 -26.25
N ILE A 478 -2.83 15.87 -26.59
CA ILE A 478 -3.19 17.21 -26.14
C ILE A 478 -4.44 17.69 -26.88
N GLY A 479 -4.43 17.58 -28.20
CA GLY A 479 -5.57 17.90 -29.06
C GLY A 479 -5.15 18.18 -30.50
N GLY A 480 -6.06 17.95 -31.45
CA GLY A 480 -5.78 18.15 -32.87
C GLY A 480 -4.62 17.28 -33.35
N ASP A 481 -3.54 17.93 -33.75
CA ASP A 481 -2.28 17.36 -34.24
C ASP A 481 -1.17 17.28 -33.16
N ASP A 482 -1.42 17.72 -31.93
CA ASP A 482 -0.42 17.79 -30.85
C ASP A 482 -0.46 16.58 -29.91
N PHE A 483 0.67 15.88 -29.78
CA PHE A 483 0.84 14.73 -28.88
C PHE A 483 2.04 14.90 -27.95
N PHE A 484 2.08 14.09 -26.90
CA PHE A 484 3.15 14.14 -25.90
C PHE A 484 3.57 12.75 -25.44
N CYS A 485 4.88 12.55 -25.25
CA CYS A 485 5.37 11.46 -24.44
C CYS A 485 6.49 11.90 -23.49
N ALA A 486 6.65 11.16 -22.40
CA ALA A 486 7.72 11.39 -21.45
C ALA A 486 8.17 10.10 -20.78
N VAL A 487 9.44 10.02 -20.40
CA VAL A 487 10.03 8.85 -19.74
C VAL A 487 11.19 9.27 -18.83
N GLU A 488 11.36 8.56 -17.72
CA GLU A 488 12.52 8.67 -16.82
C GLU A 488 13.70 7.85 -17.37
N VAL A 489 14.92 8.34 -17.13
CA VAL A 489 16.13 7.72 -17.68
C VAL A 489 17.22 7.60 -16.60
N ASP A 490 17.68 6.38 -16.38
CA ASP A 490 18.65 6.08 -15.32
C ASP A 490 20.10 6.35 -15.73
N ASP A 491 20.47 6.06 -16.99
CA ASP A 491 21.84 6.24 -17.50
C ASP A 491 21.86 6.68 -18.97
N SER A 492 23.06 7.05 -19.46
CA SER A 492 23.24 7.51 -20.84
C SER A 492 22.95 6.45 -21.91
N SER A 493 23.12 5.17 -21.59
CA SER A 493 22.86 4.08 -22.55
C SER A 493 21.36 3.82 -22.73
N ASN A 494 20.61 3.91 -21.63
CA ASN A 494 19.15 3.87 -21.60
C ASN A 494 18.59 5.08 -22.37
N GLN A 495 19.20 6.26 -22.23
CA GLN A 495 18.81 7.46 -22.98
C GLN A 495 18.78 7.21 -24.50
N ASP A 496 19.85 6.63 -25.06
CA ASP A 496 19.96 6.40 -26.50
C ASP A 496 18.92 5.38 -26.99
N ILE A 497 18.65 4.34 -26.21
CA ILE A 497 17.60 3.34 -26.50
C ILE A 497 16.21 4.01 -26.52
N LYS A 498 15.92 4.87 -25.53
CA LYS A 498 14.64 5.59 -25.46
C LYS A 498 14.47 6.56 -26.64
N LEU A 499 15.53 7.23 -27.05
CA LEU A 499 15.51 8.07 -28.26
C LEU A 499 15.26 7.24 -29.52
N ILE A 500 15.85 6.03 -29.64
CA ILE A 500 15.58 5.12 -30.77
C ILE A 500 14.08 4.78 -30.86
N TYR A 501 13.41 4.51 -29.74
CA TYR A 501 11.96 4.30 -29.75
C TYR A 501 11.17 5.50 -30.28
N ILE A 502 11.55 6.72 -29.89
CA ILE A 502 10.93 7.96 -30.38
C ILE A 502 11.16 8.10 -31.90
N TYR A 503 12.37 7.86 -32.40
CA TYR A 503 12.64 7.91 -33.84
C TYR A 503 11.88 6.83 -34.63
N ASN A 504 11.73 5.63 -34.05
CA ASN A 504 11.01 4.53 -34.69
C ASN A 504 9.52 4.87 -34.89
N ILE A 505 8.86 5.52 -33.91
CA ILE A 505 7.46 5.92 -34.08
C ILE A 505 7.28 7.00 -35.14
N ILE A 506 8.23 7.94 -35.27
CA ILE A 506 8.23 8.95 -36.33
C ILE A 506 8.30 8.24 -37.69
N SER A 507 9.33 7.41 -37.89
CA SER A 507 9.54 6.69 -39.15
C SER A 507 8.36 5.78 -39.51
N LYS A 508 7.83 5.05 -38.53
CA LYS A 508 6.67 4.18 -38.71
C LYS A 508 5.43 4.97 -39.13
N PHE A 509 5.17 6.10 -38.48
CA PHE A 509 4.04 6.95 -38.85
C PHE A 509 4.18 7.53 -40.25
N THR A 510 5.36 8.06 -40.62
CA THR A 510 5.63 8.58 -41.97
C THR A 510 5.45 7.50 -43.06
N HIS A 511 5.66 6.23 -42.73
CA HIS A 511 5.38 5.11 -43.63
C HIS A 511 3.88 4.78 -43.67
N ASP A 512 3.27 4.50 -42.52
CA ASP A 512 1.90 3.98 -42.40
C ASP A 512 0.86 5.03 -42.85
N VAL A 513 1.13 6.33 -42.67
CA VAL A 513 0.21 7.41 -43.06
C VAL A 513 0.05 7.53 -44.57
N LYS A 514 1.01 7.03 -45.37
CA LYS A 514 0.93 7.07 -46.83
C LYS A 514 -0.31 6.36 -47.35
N GLU A 515 -0.80 5.33 -46.66
CA GLU A 515 -1.99 4.59 -47.05
C GLU A 515 -3.29 5.41 -47.07
N PHE A 516 -3.28 6.60 -46.47
CA PHE A 516 -4.40 7.53 -46.52
C PHE A 516 -4.41 8.43 -47.76
N TYR A 517 -3.36 8.39 -48.58
CA TYR A 517 -3.25 9.18 -49.80
C TYR A 517 -3.70 8.40 -51.05
N SER A 518 -4.19 9.14 -52.04
CA SER A 518 -4.44 8.62 -53.39
C SER A 518 -3.15 8.12 -54.04
N GLN A 519 -3.26 7.22 -55.02
CA GLN A 519 -2.08 6.71 -55.75
C GLN A 519 -1.33 7.83 -56.47
N GLU A 520 -2.04 8.84 -56.97
CA GLU A 520 -1.45 10.00 -57.64
C GLU A 520 -0.60 10.83 -56.66
N ASP A 521 -1.13 11.16 -55.48
CA ASP A 521 -0.40 11.95 -54.48
C ASP A 521 0.77 11.17 -53.86
N LYS A 522 0.64 9.84 -53.72
CA LYS A 522 1.75 8.95 -53.32
C LYS A 522 2.93 9.03 -54.29
N ILE A 523 2.66 9.01 -55.60
CA ILE A 523 3.68 9.08 -56.66
C ILE A 523 4.28 10.49 -56.72
N ASN A 524 3.45 11.52 -56.61
CA ASN A 524 3.88 12.91 -56.66
C ASN A 524 4.70 13.33 -55.43
N GLY A 525 4.46 12.72 -54.27
CA GLY A 525 5.15 13.04 -53.02
C GLY A 525 4.69 14.35 -52.36
N TYR A 526 3.60 14.95 -52.86
CA TYR A 526 3.00 16.16 -52.32
C TYR A 526 1.49 16.20 -52.62
N ILE A 527 0.76 17.00 -51.83
CA ILE A 527 -0.63 17.38 -52.10
C ILE A 527 -0.71 18.86 -52.49
N SER A 528 -1.71 19.20 -53.29
CA SER A 528 -1.99 20.60 -53.65
C SER A 528 -3.20 21.10 -52.87
N SER A 529 -2.99 22.07 -51.97
CA SER A 529 -4.06 22.69 -51.18
C SER A 529 -3.89 24.22 -51.14
N LYS A 530 -4.91 24.94 -50.67
CA LYS A 530 -4.84 26.40 -50.49
C LYS A 530 -4.08 26.73 -49.20
N ASP A 531 -3.19 27.72 -49.25
CA ASP A 531 -2.59 28.28 -48.05
C ASP A 531 -3.53 29.26 -47.31
N ARG A 532 -3.04 29.91 -46.26
CA ARG A 532 -3.85 30.84 -45.45
C ARG A 532 -4.32 32.08 -46.22
N ASP A 533 -3.66 32.41 -47.33
CA ASP A 533 -3.95 33.55 -48.19
C ASP A 533 -4.79 33.15 -49.42
N GLY A 534 -5.22 31.88 -49.48
CA GLY A 534 -6.07 31.35 -50.55
C GLY A 534 -5.30 30.92 -51.82
N ASN A 535 -3.98 31.02 -51.82
CA ASN A 535 -3.14 30.65 -52.96
C ASN A 535 -2.90 29.14 -53.00
N GLN A 536 -2.86 28.56 -54.19
CA GLN A 536 -2.61 27.13 -54.36
C GLN A 536 -1.13 26.84 -54.11
N LYS A 537 -0.84 26.01 -53.10
CA LYS A 537 0.51 25.65 -52.67
C LYS A 537 0.66 24.12 -52.61
N LYS A 538 1.86 23.66 -52.93
CA LYS A 538 2.25 22.26 -52.79
C LYS A 538 2.74 22.01 -51.36
N PHE A 539 2.09 21.07 -50.66
CA PHE A 539 2.45 20.62 -49.32
C PHE A 539 3.00 19.21 -49.38
N GLN A 540 4.10 18.94 -48.67
CA GLN A 540 4.64 17.59 -48.57
C GLN A 540 3.66 16.66 -47.86
N LEU A 541 3.79 15.35 -48.12
CA LEU A 541 3.01 14.32 -47.42
C LEU A 541 3.20 14.41 -45.91
N LEU A 542 2.20 13.91 -45.18
CA LEU A 542 2.16 14.00 -43.73
C LEU A 542 3.35 13.27 -43.12
N THR A 543 3.89 13.89 -42.09
CA THR A 543 4.88 13.30 -41.19
C THR A 543 4.64 13.87 -39.80
N VAL A 544 5.47 13.49 -38.84
CA VAL A 544 5.38 13.99 -37.47
C VAL A 544 6.71 14.57 -37.04
N SER A 545 6.67 15.79 -36.51
CA SER A 545 7.84 16.49 -35.98
C SER A 545 7.91 16.33 -34.46
N ALA A 546 9.08 15.95 -33.94
CA ALA A 546 9.33 15.72 -32.52
C ALA A 546 10.25 16.80 -31.91
N SER A 547 9.78 17.48 -30.86
CA SER A 547 10.58 18.39 -30.03
C SER A 547 10.94 17.67 -28.75
N ILE A 548 12.22 17.39 -28.56
CA ILE A 548 12.75 16.55 -27.48
C ILE A 548 13.58 17.42 -26.53
N ILE A 549 13.23 17.38 -25.25
CA ILE A 549 13.98 18.01 -24.17
C ILE A 549 14.51 16.93 -23.24
N ILE A 550 15.83 16.91 -23.06
CA ILE A 550 16.50 16.08 -22.06
C ILE A 550 16.72 16.95 -20.82
N ILE A 551 16.10 16.58 -19.71
CA ILE A 551 16.27 17.24 -18.42
C ILE A 551 17.25 16.41 -17.60
N ARG A 552 18.35 17.02 -17.15
CA ARG A 552 19.31 16.35 -16.27
C ARG A 552 19.04 16.62 -14.79
N GLU A 553 19.51 15.71 -13.94
CA GLU A 553 19.49 15.86 -12.48
C GLU A 553 20.16 17.16 -12.02
N SER A 554 21.25 17.57 -12.69
CA SER A 554 22.02 18.79 -12.37
C SER A 554 21.28 20.11 -12.60
N CYS A 555 20.13 20.09 -13.26
CA CYS A 555 19.44 21.30 -13.67
C CYS A 555 18.76 22.00 -12.48
N ARG A 556 19.28 23.16 -12.08
CA ARG A 556 18.77 23.97 -10.95
C ARG A 556 17.53 24.82 -11.27
N TYR A 557 17.15 24.93 -12.54
CA TYR A 557 16.06 25.80 -13.01
C TYR A 557 15.01 25.02 -13.80
N LYS A 558 14.23 24.19 -13.09
CA LYS A 558 13.09 23.47 -13.66
C LYS A 558 11.82 24.32 -13.45
N SER A 559 11.48 25.18 -14.40
CA SER A 559 10.20 25.89 -14.37
C SER A 559 9.32 25.47 -15.53
N LEU A 560 8.01 25.34 -15.27
CA LEU A 560 7.01 24.97 -16.28
C LEU A 560 7.07 25.93 -17.49
N ASN A 561 7.19 27.23 -17.22
CA ASN A 561 7.31 28.26 -18.24
C ASN A 561 8.55 28.10 -19.11
N THR A 562 9.69 27.73 -18.51
CA THR A 562 10.94 27.48 -19.25
C THR A 562 10.78 26.29 -20.18
N ILE A 563 10.23 25.17 -19.69
CA ILE A 563 10.01 23.96 -20.50
C ILE A 563 9.09 24.25 -21.68
N HIS A 564 7.95 24.93 -21.46
CA HIS A 564 7.04 25.31 -22.54
C HIS A 564 7.68 26.25 -23.57
N SER A 565 8.49 27.23 -23.11
CA SER A 565 9.19 28.15 -24.01
C SER A 565 10.18 27.42 -24.94
N ILE A 566 10.89 26.41 -24.41
CA ILE A 566 11.84 25.60 -25.18
C ILE A 566 11.08 24.76 -26.22
N PHE A 567 9.99 24.10 -25.83
CA PHE A 567 9.17 23.35 -26.79
C PHE A 567 8.65 24.22 -27.92
N SER A 568 8.17 25.44 -27.62
CA SER A 568 7.70 26.35 -28.66
C SER A 568 8.78 26.76 -29.66
N LEU A 569 10.03 26.86 -29.22
CA LEU A 569 11.18 27.16 -30.09
C LEU A 569 11.59 25.94 -30.91
N GLN A 570 11.75 24.79 -30.26
CA GLN A 570 12.15 23.53 -30.89
C GLN A 570 11.15 23.04 -31.94
N LYS A 571 9.85 23.25 -31.72
CA LYS A 571 8.79 22.84 -32.67
C LYS A 571 8.99 23.46 -34.05
N LYS A 572 9.54 24.68 -34.13
CA LYS A 572 9.86 25.32 -35.42
C LYS A 572 11.11 24.72 -36.07
N VAL A 573 12.10 24.34 -35.27
CA VAL A 573 13.36 23.74 -35.74
C VAL A 573 13.13 22.30 -36.22
N ALA A 574 12.39 21.50 -35.46
CA ALA A 574 12.10 20.10 -35.78
C ALA A 574 11.47 19.93 -37.18
N LYS A 575 10.61 20.87 -37.58
CA LYS A 575 9.96 20.87 -38.91
C LYS A 575 10.90 21.09 -40.09
N GLN A 576 12.07 21.68 -39.84
CA GLN A 576 13.07 22.00 -40.87
C GLN A 576 14.19 20.94 -40.92
N GLU A 577 14.27 20.09 -39.91
CA GLU A 577 15.30 19.05 -39.78
C GLU A 577 14.96 17.80 -40.60
N SER A 578 16.00 17.19 -41.19
CA SER A 578 15.86 16.00 -42.06
C SER A 578 15.27 14.77 -41.35
N LYS A 579 15.46 14.68 -40.03
CA LYS A 579 14.92 13.60 -39.19
C LYS A 579 13.56 13.95 -38.55
N HIS A 580 13.01 15.13 -38.85
CA HIS A 580 11.82 15.68 -38.20
C HIS A 580 11.91 15.67 -36.67
N ALA A 581 13.10 15.88 -36.11
CA ALA A 581 13.31 15.90 -34.68
C ALA A 581 14.33 16.95 -34.28
N SER A 582 14.08 17.65 -33.17
CA SER A 582 15.00 18.60 -32.55
C SER A 582 15.24 18.20 -31.10
N ILE A 583 16.50 18.09 -30.69
CA ILE A 583 16.89 17.73 -29.31
C ILE A 583 17.54 18.95 -28.65
N SER A 584 17.19 19.22 -27.39
CA SER A 584 17.96 20.13 -26.53
C SER A 584 18.11 19.53 -25.14
N SER A 585 19.21 19.87 -24.48
CA SER A 585 19.51 19.42 -23.12
C SER A 585 19.43 20.61 -22.17
N LEU A 586 18.64 20.48 -21.12
CA LEU A 586 18.69 21.33 -19.93
C LEU A 586 19.72 20.73 -18.98
N LEU A 587 20.88 21.38 -18.90
CA LEU A 587 22.01 21.00 -18.05
C LEU A 587 21.86 21.53 -16.62
#